data_AF-A0A2D3WFH3-F1
#
_entry.id   AF-A0A2D3WFH3-F1
#
_cell.length_a   1.000
_cell.length_b   1.000
_cell.length_c   1.000
_cell.angle_alpha   90.00
_cell.angle_beta   90.00
_cell.angle_gamma   90.00
#
_symmetry.space_group_name_H-M   'P 1'
#
loop_
_entity.id
_entity.type
_entity.pdbx_description
1 polymer ?
#
loop_
_entity_poly.entity_id
_entity_poly.type
_entity_poly.pdbx_seq_one_letter_code
_entity_poly.pdbx_strand_id
1 'polypeptide(L)' 'MLSRTDYNFRLKDSIIGLQFLFVAFGALVLVPILTGLDPNVALFTAGLGTLLFQLTTREQIPPIFLASSFSFIAPIIYG' A
#
# COMPACT_ATOMS: atom_id res chain seq x y z
N MET A 1 8.81 -15.56 -20.90
CA MET A 1 8.26 -16.61 -20.01
C MET A 1 7.53 -15.89 -18.86
N LEU A 2 6.37 -15.30 -19.15
CA LEU A 2 5.54 -14.66 -18.11
C LEU A 2 4.62 -15.76 -17.58
N SER A 3 4.99 -16.37 -16.45
CA SER A 3 4.08 -17.27 -15.73
C SER A 3 2.85 -16.46 -15.35
N ARG A 4 1.71 -16.77 -15.98
CA ARG A 4 0.41 -16.30 -15.51
C ARG A 4 0.30 -16.75 -14.07
N THR A 5 0.21 -15.80 -13.14
CA THR A 5 -0.06 -16.14 -11.76
C THR A 5 -1.49 -16.65 -11.76
N ASP A 6 -1.70 -17.97 -11.66
CA ASP A 6 -3.02 -18.57 -11.43
C ASP A 6 -3.46 -18.24 -9.99
N TYR A 7 -3.57 -16.94 -9.69
CA TYR A 7 -4.00 -16.45 -8.40
C TYR A 7 -5.51 -16.64 -8.30
N ASN A 8 -5.92 -17.62 -7.51
CA ASN A 8 -7.33 -17.83 -7.18
C ASN A 8 -7.63 -17.03 -5.92
N PHE A 9 -8.39 -15.94 -6.06
CA PHE A 9 -8.73 -15.05 -4.94
C PHE A 9 -9.56 -15.81 -3.88
N ARG A 10 -8.92 -16.29 -2.82
CA ARG A 10 -9.59 -16.99 -1.71
C ARG A 10 -9.95 -15.96 -0.64
N LEU A 11 -11.08 -16.14 0.03
CA LEU A 11 -11.47 -15.29 1.18
C LEU A 11 -10.41 -15.25 2.31
N LYS A 12 -9.52 -16.26 2.36
CA LYS A 12 -8.38 -16.28 3.29
C LYS A 12 -7.32 -15.22 2.94
N ASP A 13 -7.23 -14.82 1.69
CA ASP A 13 -6.25 -13.84 1.21
C ASP A 13 -6.57 -12.42 1.72
N SER A 14 -7.85 -12.11 1.96
CA SER A 14 -8.26 -10.86 2.61
C SER A 14 -7.65 -10.72 4.01
N ILE A 15 -7.51 -11.83 4.75
CA ILE A 15 -6.89 -11.83 6.10
C ILE A 15 -5.39 -11.59 5.99
N ILE A 16 -4.74 -12.18 4.97
CA ILE A 16 -3.31 -11.97 4.69
C ILE A 16 -3.05 -10.52 4.28
N GLY A 17 -3.91 -9.95 3.44
CA GLY A 17 -3.84 -8.54 3.06
C GLY A 17 -3.99 -7.59 4.25
N LEU A 18 -4.89 -7.90 5.18
CA LEU A 18 -5.05 -7.15 6.43
C LEU A 18 -3.78 -7.24 7.30
N GLN A 19 -3.17 -8.43 7.39
CA GLN A 19 -1.93 -8.63 8.13
C GLN A 19 -0.77 -7.82 7.52
N PHE A 20 -0.70 -7.78 6.19
CA PHE A 20 0.28 -6.97 5.46
C PHE A 20 0.06 -5.46 5.62
N LEU A 21 -1.21 -5.01 5.66
CA LEU A 21 -1.58 -3.63 5.99
C LEU A 21 -1.00 -3.23 7.35
N PHE A 22 -1.15 -4.05 8.38
CA PHE A 22 -0.60 -3.77 9.72
C PHE A 22 0.93 -3.78 9.77
N VAL A 23 1.59 -4.60 8.95
CA VAL A 23 3.06 -4.58 8.81
C VAL A 23 3.54 -3.27 8.16
N ALA A 24 2.86 -2.83 7.10
CA ALA A 24 3.19 -1.58 6.40
C ALA A 24 2.72 -0.30 7.14
N PHE A 25 1.76 -0.44 8.07
CA PHE A 25 1.13 0.64 8.81
C PHE A 25 2.16 1.53 9.54
N GLY A 26 3.18 0.92 10.14
CA GLY A 26 4.22 1.65 10.85
C GLY A 26 4.91 2.68 9.97
N ALA A 27 5.34 2.29 8.77
CA ALA A 27 5.94 3.21 7.80
C ALA A 27 4.91 4.20 7.24
N LEU A 28 3.69 3.73 6.96
CA LEU A 28 2.62 4.54 6.35
C LEU A 28 2.18 5.70 7.24
N VAL A 29 2.14 5.50 8.55
CA VAL A 29 1.73 6.51 9.54
C VAL A 29 2.93 7.34 10.02
N LEU A 30 4.13 6.76 10.07
CA LEU A 30 5.34 7.47 10.48
C LEU A 30 5.70 8.62 9.54
N VAL A 31 5.61 8.43 8.21
CA VAL A 31 5.94 9.49 7.24
C VAL A 31 5.02 10.73 7.35
N PRO A 32 3.67 10.60 7.36
CA PRO A 32 2.77 11.72 7.59
C PRO A 32 3.03 12.43 8.91
N ILE A 33 3.23 11.67 10.00
CA ILE A 33 3.54 12.27 11.31
C ILE A 33 4.82 13.10 11.26
N LEU A 34 5.88 12.59 10.63
CA LEU A 34 7.16 13.31 10.51
C LEU A 34 7.09 14.53 9.57
N THR A 35 6.15 14.55 8.63
CA THR A 35 5.98 15.63 7.64
C THR A 35 4.86 16.62 8.00
N GLY A 36 4.13 16.39 9.10
CA GLY A 36 3.00 17.22 9.51
C GLY A 36 1.72 17.00 8.70
N LEU A 37 1.63 15.92 7.92
CA LEU A 37 0.46 15.54 7.13
C LEU A 37 -0.50 14.66 7.94
N ASP A 38 -1.79 14.69 7.58
CA ASP A 38 -2.81 13.91 8.25
C ASP A 38 -2.65 12.39 7.95
N PRO A 39 -2.41 11.54 8.97
CA PRO A 39 -2.23 10.10 8.76
C PRO A 39 -3.48 9.38 8.30
N ASN A 40 -4.68 9.86 8.65
CA ASN A 40 -5.95 9.26 8.22
C ASN A 40 -6.15 9.44 6.72
N VAL A 41 -5.79 10.61 6.21
CA VAL A 41 -5.79 10.86 4.76
C VAL A 41 -4.81 9.93 4.09
N ALA A 42 -3.56 9.82 4.58
CA ALA A 42 -2.56 8.92 4.02
C ALA A 42 -2.99 7.44 4.04
N LEU A 43 -3.61 6.98 5.13
CA LEU A 43 -4.21 5.64 5.24
C LEU A 43 -5.32 5.41 4.22
N PHE A 44 -6.19 6.40 4.06
CA PHE A 44 -7.29 6.33 3.11
C PHE A 44 -6.78 6.26 1.66
N THR A 45 -5.85 7.14 1.26
CA THR A 45 -5.30 7.12 -0.11
C THR A 45 -4.45 5.89 -0.39
N ALA A 46 -3.70 5.39 0.58
CA ALA A 46 -2.92 4.16 0.42
C ALA A 46 -3.82 2.92 0.23
N GLY A 47 -4.89 2.82 1.04
CA GLY A 47 -5.87 1.74 0.90
C GLY A 47 -6.65 1.83 -0.42
N LEU A 48 -7.15 3.02 -0.77
CA LEU A 48 -7.88 3.25 -2.02
C LEU A 48 -6.97 3.01 -3.24
N GLY A 49 -5.74 3.51 -3.21
CA GLY A 49 -4.76 3.32 -4.27
C GLY A 49 -4.41 1.85 -4.46
N THR A 50 -4.26 1.10 -3.37
CA THR A 50 -4.02 -0.34 -3.40
C THR A 50 -5.19 -1.11 -4.02
N LEU A 51 -6.44 -0.75 -3.69
CA LEU A 51 -7.63 -1.35 -4.30
C LEU A 51 -7.75 -1.00 -5.80
N LEU A 52 -7.54 0.27 -6.16
CA LEU A 52 -7.57 0.71 -7.57
C LEU A 52 -6.46 0.05 -8.40
N PHE A 53 -5.27 -0.12 -7.82
CA PHE A 53 -4.16 -0.80 -8.45
C PHE A 53 -4.51 -2.27 -8.74
N GLN A 54 -5.09 -2.97 -7.76
CA GLN A 54 -5.51 -4.36 -7.94
C GLN A 54 -6.64 -4.49 -8.98
N LEU A 55 -7.62 -3.58 -8.97
CA LEU A 55 -8.71 -3.54 -9.95
C LEU A 55 -8.20 -3.28 -11.38
N THR A 56 -7.23 -2.39 -11.55
CA THR A 56 -6.67 -2.04 -12.87
C THR A 56 -5.72 -3.11 -13.39
N THR A 57 -4.97 -3.77 -12.49
CA THR A 57 -3.91 -4.74 -12.83
C THR A 57 -4.42 -6.16 -13.09
N ARG A 58 -5.71 -6.45 -12.82
CA ARG A 58 -6.41 -7.69 -13.18
C ARG A 58 -5.62 -8.98 -12.90
N GLU A 59 -5.15 -9.14 -11.66
CA GLU A 59 -4.51 -10.38 -11.16
C GLU A 59 -3.19 -10.78 -11.86
N GLN A 60 -2.63 -9.95 -12.75
CA GLN A 60 -1.36 -10.26 -13.43
C GLN A 60 -0.13 -10.08 -12.54
N ILE A 61 -0.28 -9.36 -11.44
CA ILE A 61 0.80 -9.03 -10.50
C ILE A 61 0.35 -9.51 -9.12
N PRO A 62 1.20 -10.21 -8.36
CA PRO A 62 0.88 -10.63 -7.00
C PRO A 62 0.45 -9.42 -6.15
N PRO A 63 -0.49 -9.60 -5.19
CA PRO A 63 -1.05 -8.49 -4.42
C PRO A 63 0.05 -7.70 -3.71
N ILE A 64 0.23 -6.45 -4.13
CA ILE A 64 1.17 -5.48 -3.56
C ILE A 64 0.39 -4.40 -2.81
N PHE A 65 0.90 -4.01 -1.65
CA PHE A 65 0.38 -2.91 -0.85
C PHE A 65 1.20 -1.65 -1.12
N LEU A 66 0.53 -0.58 -1.55
CA LEU A 66 1.19 0.69 -1.84
C LEU A 66 1.44 1.44 -0.52
N ALA A 67 2.70 1.51 -0.10
CA ALA A 67 3.11 2.21 1.11
C ALA A 67 3.70 3.60 0.81
N SER A 68 3.74 4.47 1.83
CA SER A 68 4.37 5.80 1.75
C SER A 68 5.88 5.66 1.55
N SER A 69 6.43 6.41 0.60
CA SER A 69 7.86 6.33 0.24
C SER A 69 8.70 7.28 1.08
N PHE A 70 9.65 6.75 1.85
CA PHE A 70 10.61 7.53 2.67
C PHE A 70 11.42 8.55 1.86
N SER A 71 11.54 8.36 0.54
CA SER A 71 12.20 9.30 -0.36
C SER A 71 11.56 10.70 -0.38
N PHE A 72 10.30 10.84 0.04
CA PHE A 72 9.60 12.13 0.08
C PHE A 72 9.80 12.90 1.39
N ILE A 73 10.40 12.31 2.43
CA ILE A 73 10.62 12.99 3.72
C ILE A 73 11.58 14.18 3.55
N ALA A 74 12.74 13.96 2.91
CA ALA A 74 13.75 15.00 2.71
C ALA A 74 13.23 16.22 1.90
N PRO A 75 12.59 16.04 0.73
CA PRO A 75 12.04 17.18 -0.02
C PRO A 75 10.81 17.84 0.64
N ILE A 76 10.04 17.15 1.50
CA ILE A 76 8.93 17.80 2.23
C ILE A 76 9.43 18.62 3.42
N ILE A 77 10.52 18.19 4.08
CA ILE A 77 11.07 18.87 5.26
C ILE A 77 12.04 20.01 4.89
N TYR A 78 12.84 19.84 3.84
CA TYR A 78 13.89 20.79 3.44
C TYR A 78 13.64 21.50 2.11
N GLY A 79 12.60 21.11 1.36
CA GLY A 79 12.23 21.71 0.08
C GLY A 79 11.32 22.92 0.21
#